data_AF-A0A392PB72-F1
#
_entry.id   AF-A0A392PB72-F1
#
_cell.length_a   1.000
_cell.length_b   1.000
_cell.length_c   1.000
_cell.angle_alpha   90.00
_cell.angle_beta   90.00
_cell.angle_gamma   90.00
#
_symmetry.space_group_name_H-M   'P 1'
#
loop_
_entity.id
_entity.type
_entity.pdbx_description
1 polymer ?
#
loop_
_entity_poly.entity_id
_entity_poly.type
_entity_poly.pdbx_seq_one_letter_code
_entity_poly.pdbx_strand_id
1 'polypeptide(L)' 'NRLSYEQFGAFLANVKELNSHKQTREVTLQKADEIFGPENKDLYTVFEGLITRNVH' A
#
# COMPACT_ATOMS: atom_id res chain seq x y z
N ASN A 1 17.68 -1.15 -0.25
CA ASN A 1 16.37 -1.83 -0.10
C ASN A 1 15.63 -1.20 1.07
N ARG A 2 14.62 -0.36 0.79
CA ARG A 2 13.86 0.37 1.83
C ARG A 2 12.85 -0.50 2.57
N LEU A 3 12.39 -1.56 1.92
CA LEU A 3 11.55 -2.60 2.49
C LEU A 3 12.31 -3.92 2.49
N SER A 4 12.05 -4.76 3.49
CA SER A 4 12.46 -6.15 3.47
C SER A 4 11.75 -6.91 2.35
N TYR A 5 12.28 -8.07 1.96
CA TYR A 5 11.63 -8.91 0.95
C TYR A 5 10.21 -9.32 1.36
N GLU A 6 10.02 -9.59 2.64
CA GLU A 6 8.71 -9.94 3.21
C GLU A 6 7.75 -8.75 3.18
N GLN A 7 8.20 -7.55 3.56
CA GLN A 7 7.40 -6.32 3.47
C GLN A 7 7.02 -6.01 2.03
N PHE A 8 7.95 -6.16 1.10
CA PHE A 8 7.68 -5.95 -0.32
C PHE A 8 6.66 -6.97 -0.86
N GLY A 9 6.79 -8.25 -0.49
CA GLY A 9 5.81 -9.28 -0.83
C GLY A 9 4.42 -8.98 -0.26
N ALA A 10 4.34 -8.57 1.01
CA ALA A 10 3.10 -8.16 1.65
C ALA A 10 2.46 -6.94 0.93
N PHE A 11 3.27 -5.97 0.50
CA PHE A 11 2.79 -4.81 -0.25
C PHE A 11 2.17 -5.22 -1.60
N LEU A 12 2.84 -6.10 -2.35
CA LEU A 12 2.31 -6.59 -3.63
C LEU A 12 0.99 -7.37 -3.44
N ALA A 13 0.90 -8.20 -2.40
CA ALA A 13 -0.34 -8.90 -2.06
C ALA A 13 -1.47 -7.92 -1.73
N ASN A 14 -1.18 -6.89 -0.92
CA ASN A 14 -2.12 -5.84 -0.55
C ASN A 14 -2.67 -5.10 -1.79
N VAL A 15 -1.81 -4.73 -2.74
CA VAL A 15 -2.23 -4.08 -3.99
C VAL A 15 -3.06 -5.03 -4.88
N LYS A 16 -2.71 -6.32 -4.92
CA LYS A 16 -3.47 -7.33 -5.67
C LYS A 16 -4.89 -7.49 -5.15
N GLU A 17 -5.10 -7.45 -3.83
CA GLU A 17 -6.44 -7.53 -3.24
C GLU A 17 -7.29 -6.31 -3.59
N LEU A 18 -6.71 -5.11 -3.56
CA LEU A 18 -7.39 -3.87 -3.99
C LEU A 18 -7.79 -3.97 -5.48
N ASN A 19 -6.88 -4.36 -6.35
CA ASN A 19 -7.13 -4.51 -7.79
C ASN A 19 -8.17 -5.59 -8.11
N SER A 20 -8.31 -6.59 -7.24
CA SER A 20 -9.33 -7.64 -7.38
C SER A 20 -10.68 -7.25 -6.78
N HIS A 21 -10.84 -5.98 -6.35
CA HIS A 21 -12.03 -5.48 -5.64
C HIS A 21 -12.38 -6.29 -4.37
N LYS A 22 -11.39 -6.96 -3.75
CA LYS A 22 -11.59 -7.79 -2.55
C LYS A 22 -11.48 -7.02 -1.24
N GLN A 23 -10.88 -5.83 -1.27
CA GLN A 23 -10.77 -4.93 -0.13
C GLN A 23 -10.99 -3.49 -0.54
N THR A 24 -11.34 -2.64 0.42
CA THR A 24 -11.54 -1.22 0.18
C THR A 24 -10.21 -0.46 0.15
N ARG A 25 -10.24 0.76 -0.37
CA ARG A 25 -9.10 1.68 -0.32
C ARG A 25 -8.60 1.88 1.12
N GLU A 26 -9.51 2.12 2.07
CA GLU A 26 -9.17 2.36 3.48
C GLU A 26 -8.38 1.19 4.07
N VAL A 27 -8.85 -0.05 3.86
CA VAL A 27 -8.13 -1.26 4.32
C VAL A 27 -6.76 -1.38 3.65
N THR A 28 -6.66 -1.02 2.37
CA THR A 28 -5.40 -1.05 1.63
C THR A 28 -4.39 -0.04 2.18
N LEU A 29 -4.85 1.17 2.50
CA LEU A 29 -4.03 2.24 3.07
C LEU A 29 -3.53 1.86 4.45
N GLN A 30 -4.40 1.37 5.32
CA GLN A 30 -4.02 0.93 6.66
C GLN A 30 -2.93 -0.15 6.61
N LYS A 31 -3.12 -1.20 5.79
CA LYS A 31 -2.11 -2.24 5.60
C LYS A 31 -0.81 -1.68 5.02
N ALA A 32 -0.88 -0.71 4.11
CA ALA A 32 0.31 -0.08 3.54
C ALA A 32 1.10 0.72 4.58
N ASP A 33 0.42 1.44 5.49
CA ASP A 33 1.07 2.14 6.61
C ASP A 33 1.82 1.15 7.52
N GLU A 34 1.20 0.02 7.86
CA GLU A 34 1.82 -1.06 8.64
C GLU A 34 3.04 -1.68 7.94
N ILE A 35 2.94 -1.91 6.62
CA ILE A 35 4.02 -2.53 5.83
C ILE A 35 5.22 -1.59 5.70
N PHE A 36 4.97 -0.31 5.39
CA PHE A 36 6.03 0.67 5.20
C PHE A 36 6.65 1.08 6.53
N GLY A 37 5.83 1.14 7.59
CA GLY A 37 6.24 1.56 8.91
C GLY A 37 6.64 3.03 8.98
N PRO A 38 6.99 3.51 10.19
CA PRO A 38 7.30 4.92 10.42
C PRO A 38 8.55 5.40 9.68
N GLU A 39 9.45 4.50 9.28
CA GLU A 39 10.70 4.82 8.58
C GLU A 39 10.50 5.12 7.09
N ASN A 40 9.39 4.68 6.49
CA ASN A 40 9.12 4.83 5.06
C ASN A 40 7.78 5.54 4.78
N LYS A 41 7.39 6.51 5.61
CA LYS A 41 6.14 7.29 5.46
C LYS A 41 6.02 8.02 4.12
N ASP A 42 7.14 8.32 3.47
CA ASP A 42 7.12 8.91 2.13
C ASP A 42 6.54 7.94 1.10
N LEU A 43 6.81 6.63 1.23
CA LEU A 43 6.21 5.60 0.38
C LEU A 43 4.69 5.53 0.57
N TYR A 44 4.20 5.67 1.81
CA TYR A 44 2.77 5.78 2.09
C TYR A 44 2.16 6.97 1.36
N THR A 45 2.77 8.14 1.50
CA THR A 45 2.25 9.40 0.91
C THR A 45 2.16 9.31 -0.61
N VAL A 46 3.18 8.72 -1.26
CA VAL A 46 3.17 8.49 -2.70
C VAL A 46 2.07 7.49 -3.09
N PHE A 47 1.97 6.38 -2.36
CA PHE A 47 0.98 5.34 -2.65
C PHE A 47 -0.46 5.84 -2.47
N GLU A 48 -0.74 6.59 -1.42
CA GLU A 48 -2.04 7.22 -1.17
C GLU A 48 -2.44 8.15 -2.32
N GLY A 49 -1.50 8.99 -2.79
CA GLY A 49 -1.71 9.86 -3.94
C GLY A 49 -2.02 9.07 -5.23
N LEU A 50 -1.34 7.94 -5.46
CA LEU A 50 -1.57 7.10 -6.63
C LEU A 50 -2.97 6.48 -6.63
N ILE A 51 -3.38 5.85 -5.54
CA ILE A 51 -4.66 5.13 -5.51
C ILE A 51 -5.85 6.08 -5.39
N THR A 52 -5.67 7.28 -4.86
CA THR A 52 -6.73 8.31 -4.74
C THR A 52 -6.96 9.03 -6.06
N ARG A 53 -5.92 9.24 -6.87
CA ARG A 53 -6.05 9.84 -8.21
C ARG A 53 -6.71 8.93 -9.25
N ASN A 54 -6.61 7.61 -9.10
CA ASN A 54 -7.21 6.65 -10.04
C ASN A 54 -8.74 6.46 -9.88
N VAL A 55 -9.47 7.40 -9.23
CA VAL A 55 -10.95 7.42 -9.17
C VAL A 55 -11.53 8.39 -10.19
N HIS A 56 -11.10 8.31 -11.44
CA HIS A 56 -11.68 9.05 -12.55
C HIS A 56 -11.82 8.12 -13.76
#